data_AF-A0A7Y5SJX2-F1
#
_entry.id   AF-A0A7Y5SJX2-F1
#
_cell.length_a   1.000
_cell.length_b   1.000
_cell.length_c   1.000
_cell.angle_alpha   90.00
_cell.angle_beta   90.00
_cell.angle_gamma   90.00
#
_symmetry.space_group_name_H-M   'P 1'
#
loop_
_entity.id
_entity.type
_entity.pdbx_description
1 polymer ?
#
loop_
_entity_poly.entity_id
_entity_poly.type
_entity_poly.pdbx_seq_one_letter_code
_entity_poly.pdbx_strand_id
1 'polypeptide(L)' 'MKEIKGFRLYVALGASKVRRRLKGHGFGVRKVYSDGKDRAVIIHTATGDHLRQLEALFAEVLPPPAENDQARPDHEG' A
#
# COMPACT_ATOMS: atom_id res chain seq x y z
N MET A 1 10.87 -9.59 -14.75
CA MET A 1 10.80 -9.24 -13.31
C MET A 1 9.60 -9.96 -12.73
N LYS A 2 9.72 -10.68 -11.60
CA LYS A 2 8.57 -11.38 -11.00
C LYS A 2 7.47 -10.37 -10.66
N GLU A 3 6.35 -10.43 -11.38
CA GLU A 3 5.14 -9.68 -11.05
C GLU A 3 4.70 -10.09 -9.64
N ILE A 4 4.83 -9.16 -8.70
CA ILE A 4 4.37 -9.39 -7.34
C ILE A 4 2.86 -9.22 -7.37
N LYS A 5 2.14 -10.34 -7.49
CA LYS A 5 0.67 -10.38 -7.37
C LYS A 5 0.25 -9.82 -6.01
N GLY A 6 -0.56 -8.77 -5.99
CA GLY A 6 -1.04 -8.12 -4.78
C GLY A 6 -1.76 -6.82 -5.09
N PHE A 7 -2.51 -6.32 -4.10
CA PHE A 7 -3.17 -5.03 -4.18
C PHE A 7 -2.17 -3.91 -3.92
N ARG A 8 -2.35 -2.80 -4.64
CA ARG A 8 -1.51 -1.60 -4.52
C ARG A 8 -2.26 -0.59 -3.68
N LEU A 9 -1.64 -0.13 -2.61
CA LEU A 9 -2.13 0.95 -1.78
C LEU A 9 -1.18 2.14 -1.90
N TYR A 10 -1.69 3.26 -2.39
CA TYR A 10 -0.93 4.48 -2.57
C TYR A 10 -1.07 5.34 -1.32
N VAL A 11 0.05 5.80 -0.78
CA VAL A 11 0.09 6.67 0.39
C VAL A 11 0.92 7.91 0.10
N ALA A 12 0.42 9.07 0.54
CA ALA A 12 1.11 10.35 0.46
C ALA A 12 2.18 10.47 1.58
N LEU A 13 3.01 9.43 1.69
CA LEU A 13 4.08 9.35 2.66
C LEU A 13 5.29 8.66 2.02
N GLY A 14 6.51 9.20 2.22
CA GLY A 14 7.72 8.57 1.71
C GLY A 14 7.93 7.13 2.21
N ALA A 15 8.47 6.25 1.36
CA ALA A 15 8.57 4.81 1.64
C ALA A 15 9.37 4.48 2.91
N SER A 16 10.35 5.31 3.29
CA SER A 16 11.11 5.14 4.54
C SER A 16 10.22 5.30 5.78
N LYS A 17 9.31 6.28 5.78
CA LYS A 17 8.35 6.48 6.88
C LYS A 17 7.31 5.36 6.89
N VAL A 18 6.83 4.94 5.72
CA VAL A 18 5.90 3.81 5.58
C VAL A 18 6.50 2.52 6.15
N ARG A 19 7.73 2.18 5.76
CA ARG A 19 8.46 1.00 6.31
C ARG A 19 8.63 1.08 7.82
N ARG A 20 8.90 2.28 8.35
CA ARG A 20 9.01 2.50 9.80
C ARG A 20 7.67 2.28 10.51
N ARG A 21 6.57 2.73 9.92
CA ARG A 21 5.21 2.60 10.47
C ARG A 21 4.68 1.17 10.35
N LEU A 22 5.10 0.42 9.33
CA LEU A 22 4.84 -1.01 9.18
C LEU A 22 5.74 -1.90 10.04
N LYS A 23 6.83 -1.35 10.60
CA LYS A 23 7.76 -2.14 11.41
C LYS A 23 7.04 -2.67 12.65
N GLY A 24 6.88 -3.99 12.74
CA GLY A 24 6.14 -4.64 13.82
C GLY A 24 4.68 -4.97 13.48
N HIS A 25 4.18 -4.58 12.30
CA HIS A 25 2.83 -4.90 11.84
C HIS A 25 2.85 -5.98 10.75
N GLY A 26 2.13 -7.08 11.00
CA GLY A 26 2.08 -8.27 10.14
C GLY A 26 0.89 -8.29 9.17
N PHE A 27 0.48 -7.17 8.59
CA PHE A 27 -0.77 -7.07 7.80
C PHE A 27 -0.73 -7.79 6.43
N GLY A 28 0.29 -8.57 6.12
CA GLY A 28 0.45 -9.17 4.79
C GLY A 28 0.97 -8.19 3.73
N VAL A 29 1.79 -7.22 4.16
CA VAL A 29 2.54 -6.37 3.23
C VAL A 29 3.67 -7.18 2.61
N ARG A 30 3.69 -7.19 1.28
CA ARG A 30 4.62 -7.97 0.47
C ARG A 30 5.81 -7.14 -0.01
N LYS A 31 5.57 -5.87 -0.35
CA LYS A 31 6.61 -4.94 -0.78
C LYS A 31 6.18 -3.49 -0.56
N VAL A 32 7.16 -2.62 -0.29
CA VAL A 32 6.97 -1.16 -0.25
C VAL A 32 8.03 -0.50 -1.10
N TYR A 33 7.63 0.34 -2.04
CA TYR A 33 8.53 1.14 -2.87
C TYR A 33 8.06 2.60 -2.94
N SER A 34 9.00 3.52 -3.19
CA SER A 34 8.67 4.93 -3.42
C SER A 34 8.23 5.13 -4.85
N ASP A 35 7.16 5.91 -5.04
CA ASP A 35 6.70 6.36 -6.37
C ASP A 35 7.32 7.70 -6.77
N GLY A 36 8.07 8.34 -5.86
CA GLY A 36 8.62 9.69 -6.03
C GLY A 36 7.80 10.74 -5.27
N LYS A 37 8.32 11.98 -5.15
CA LYS A 37 7.65 13.13 -4.50
C LYS A 37 6.89 12.80 -3.21
N ASP A 38 7.57 12.23 -2.21
CA ASP A 38 7.00 11.85 -0.90
C ASP A 38 5.79 10.89 -0.97
N ARG A 39 5.66 10.12 -2.05
CA ARG A 39 4.65 9.07 -2.20
C ARG A 39 5.29 7.69 -2.14
N ALA A 40 4.53 6.74 -1.61
CA ALA A 40 4.91 5.34 -1.60
C ALA A 40 3.75 4.45 -2.00
N VAL A 41 4.11 3.31 -2.58
CA VAL A 41 3.20 2.24 -2.95
C VAL A 41 3.48 1.04 -2.08
N ILE A 42 2.43 0.55 -1.44
CA ILE A 42 2.44 -0.65 -0.62
C ILE A 42 1.76 -1.75 -1.43
N ILE A 43 2.51 -2.79 -1.77
CA ILE A 43 1.97 -4.03 -2.31
C ILE A 43 1.61 -4.93 -1.14
N HIS A 44 0.33 -5.25 -1.00
CA HIS A 44 -0.16 -6.11 0.07
C HIS A 44 -1.10 -7.19 -0.44
N THR A 45 -1.23 -8.25 0.34
CA THR A 45 -2.28 -9.27 0.18
C THR A 45 -3.23 -9.27 1.39
N ALA A 46 -3.21 -8.19 2.17
CA ALA A 46 -4.14 -7.96 3.27
C ALA A 46 -5.59 -8.02 2.79
N THR A 47 -6.44 -8.74 3.50
CA THR A 47 -7.89 -8.83 3.25
C THR A 47 -8.64 -8.76 4.58
N GLY A 48 -9.93 -8.39 4.53
CA GLY A 48 -10.77 -8.33 5.73
C GLY A 48 -10.24 -7.34 6.79
N ASP A 49 -10.04 -7.84 8.01
CA ASP A 49 -9.62 -7.02 9.15
C ASP A 49 -8.21 -6.44 8.97
N HIS A 50 -7.26 -7.22 8.43
CA HIS A 50 -5.91 -6.74 8.16
C HIS A 50 -5.87 -5.60 7.15
N LEU A 51 -6.78 -5.61 6.17
CA LEU A 51 -6.90 -4.50 5.22
C LEU A 51 -7.38 -3.24 5.94
N ARG A 52 -8.44 -3.35 6.74
CA ARG A 52 -8.97 -2.22 7.53
C ARG A 52 -7.93 -1.65 8.48
N GLN A 53 -7.14 -2.50 9.14
CA GLN A 53 -6.05 -2.07 10.01
C GLN A 53 -4.91 -1.39 9.23
N LEU A 54 -4.56 -1.91 8.05
CA LEU A 54 -3.57 -1.30 7.18
C LEU A 54 -4.04 0.08 6.70
N GLU A 55 -5.28 0.21 6.26
CA GLU A 55 -5.88 1.48 5.85
C GLU A 55 -5.95 2.44 7.04
N ALA A 56 -6.39 1.97 8.21
CA ALA A 56 -6.45 2.79 9.43
C ALA A 56 -5.07 3.32 9.85
N LEU A 57 -4.01 2.52 9.71
CA LEU A 57 -2.64 2.93 10.03
C LEU A 57 -2.17 4.13 9.17
N PHE A 58 -2.69 4.22 7.95
CA PHE A 58 -2.39 5.25 6.98
C PHE A 58 -3.54 6.24 6.72
N ALA A 59 -4.64 6.17 7.47
CA ALA A 59 -5.84 6.98 7.22
C ALA A 59 -5.56 8.49 7.18
N GLU A 60 -4.57 8.95 7.96
CA GLU A 60 -4.12 10.35 7.99
C GLU A 60 -3.38 10.80 6.72
N VAL A 61 -2.85 9.85 5.93
CA VAL A 61 -1.99 10.10 4.76
C VAL A 61 -2.47 9.37 3.51
N LEU A 62 -3.65 8.75 3.58
CA LEU A 62 -4.31 8.15 2.43
C LEU A 62 -4.91 9.26 1.57
N PRO A 63 -4.71 9.21 0.24
CA PRO A 63 -5.44 10.09 -0.64
C PRO A 63 -6.95 9.80 -0.54
N PRO A 64 -7.81 10.77 -0.90
CA PRO A 64 -9.25 10.56 -0.89
C PRO A 64 -9.62 9.31 -1.72
N PRO A 65 -10.68 8.59 -1.35
CA PRO A 65 -11.02 7.29 -1.94
C PRO A 65 -11.23 7.30 -3.46
N ALA A 66 -11.44 8.48 -4.07
CA ALA A 66 -11.52 8.65 -5.52
C ALA A 66 -10.17 8.51 -6.25
N GLU A 67 -9.04 8.72 -5.57
CA GLU A 67 -7.68 8.62 -6.13
C GLU A 67 -6.98 7.31 -5.73
N ASN A 68 -7.51 6.65 -4.70
CA ASN A 68 -7.04 5.35 -4.24
C ASN A 68 -7.78 4.25 -5.01
N ASP A 69 -7.61 4.25 -6.34
CA ASP A 69 -7.89 3.08 -7.15
C ASP A 69 -6.97 1.99 -6.59
N GLN A 70 -7.53 1.04 -5.83
CA GLN A 70 -6.86 -0.22 -5.53
C GLN A 70 -6.62 -0.88 -6.87
N ALA A 71 -5.60 -0.41 -7.59
CA ALA A 71 -5.41 -0.67 -8.99
C ALA A 71 -5.51 -2.17 -9.16
N ARG A 72 -6.60 -2.58 -9.82
CA ARG A 72 -6.81 -3.97 -10.20
C ARG A 72 -5.49 -4.42 -10.81
N PRO A 73 -4.93 -5.56 -10.38
CA PRO A 73 -3.67 -6.03 -10.96
C PRO A 73 -3.87 -6.00 -12.47
N ASP A 74 -3.02 -5.25 -13.18
CA ASP A 74 -2.99 -5.14 -14.63
C ASP A 74 -3.29 -6.53 -15.22
N HIS A 75 -4.53 -6.72 -15.64
CA HIS A 75 -4.88 -7.88 -16.43
C HIS A 75 -4.69 -7.41 -17.86
N GLU A 76 -3.42 -7.36 -18.27
CA GLU A 76 -3.09 -7.28 -19.70
C GLU A 76 -3.65 -8.58 -20.32
N GLY A 77 -4.69 -8.39 -21.14
CA GLY A 77 -5.35 -9.46 -21.91
C GLY A 77 -4.56 -9.84 -23.16
#